data_AF-A0A4S8QFM0-F1
#
_entry.id   AF-A0A4S8QFM0-F1
#
_cell.length_a   1.000
_cell.length_b   1.000
_cell.length_c   1.000
_cell.angle_alpha   90.00
_cell.angle_beta   90.00
_cell.angle_gamma   90.00
#
_symmetry.space_group_name_H-M   'P 1'
#
loop_
_entity.id
_entity.type
_entity.pdbx_description
1 polymer ?
#
loop_
_entity_poly.entity_id
_entity_poly.type
_entity_poly.pdbx_seq_one_letter_code
_entity_poly.pdbx_strand_id
1 'polypeptide(L)' 'METPELDRLADAITDLANVRARIPLDRLLRETALNILILTRIATNRLPDRQRRDDIDESCDHLVTQLRQCSWELPPGKG' A
#
# COMPACT_ATOMS: atom_id res chain seq x y z
N MET A 1 -16.03 0.67 18.31
CA MET A 1 -16.87 1.21 17.22
C MET A 1 -16.66 0.30 16.04
N GLU A 2 -17.70 -0.40 15.60
CA GLU A 2 -17.67 -1.14 14.34
C GLU A 2 -17.77 -0.13 13.19
N THR A 3 -16.91 -0.26 12.19
CA THR A 3 -16.86 0.67 11.05
C THR A 3 -17.08 -0.19 9.81
N PRO A 4 -18.33 -0.45 9.43
CA PRO A 4 -18.67 -1.46 8.42
C PRO A 4 -18.03 -1.18 7.05
N GLU A 5 -17.66 0.06 6.75
CA GLU A 5 -16.90 0.44 5.57
C GLU A 5 -15.44 -0.02 5.62
N LEU A 6 -14.81 0.00 6.81
CA LEU A 6 -13.45 -0.50 7.00
C LEU A 6 -13.41 -2.02 6.93
N ASP A 7 -14.44 -2.69 7.47
CA ASP A 7 -14.56 -4.15 7.40
C ASP A 7 -14.73 -4.61 5.95
N ARG A 8 -15.61 -3.96 5.18
CA ARG A 8 -15.75 -4.22 3.73
C ARG A 8 -14.47 -3.94 2.95
N LEU A 9 -13.70 -2.92 3.33
CA LEU A 9 -12.41 -2.64 2.70
C LEU A 9 -11.40 -3.74 3.02
N ALA A 10 -11.35 -4.21 4.28
CA ALA A 10 -10.48 -5.30 4.70
C ALA A 10 -10.83 -6.62 3.98
N ASP A 11 -12.12 -6.91 3.84
CA ASP A 11 -12.63 -8.06 3.09
C ASP A 11 -12.25 -7.95 1.61
N ALA A 12 -12.46 -6.79 0.98
CA ALA A 12 -12.10 -6.56 -0.41
C ALA A 12 -10.59 -6.69 -0.67
N ILE A 13 -9.74 -6.22 0.27
CA ILE A 13 -8.27 -6.39 0.20
C ILE A 13 -7.90 -7.87 0.34
N THR A 14 -8.57 -8.60 1.22
CA THR A 14 -8.33 -10.04 1.45
C THR A 14 -8.78 -10.86 0.24
N ASP A 15 -9.94 -10.55 -0.34
CA ASP A 15 -10.41 -11.16 -1.57
C ASP A 15 -9.45 -10.87 -2.73
N LEU A 16 -8.98 -9.63 -2.88
CA LEU A 16 -7.97 -9.26 -3.87
C LEU A 16 -6.68 -10.08 -3.70
N ALA A 17 -6.24 -10.31 -2.46
CA ALA A 17 -5.10 -11.15 -2.14
C ALA A 17 -5.34 -12.61 -2.55
N ASN A 18 -6.57 -13.12 -2.43
CA ASN A 18 -6.97 -14.46 -2.85
C ASN A 18 -7.08 -14.61 -4.39
N VAL A 19 -7.45 -13.55 -5.13
CA VAL A 19 -7.48 -13.57 -6.61
C VAL A 19 -6.14 -13.24 -7.27
N ARG A 20 -5.06 -13.06 -6.48
CA ARG A 20 -3.70 -12.67 -6.94
C ARG A 20 -3.16 -13.47 -8.11
N ALA A 21 -3.63 -14.70 -8.33
CA ALA A 21 -3.26 -15.50 -9.50
C ALA A 21 -3.65 -14.86 -10.85
N ARG A 22 -4.58 -13.90 -10.88
CA ARG A 22 -5.07 -13.24 -12.11
C ARG A 22 -4.50 -11.85 -12.36
N ILE A 23 -3.91 -11.21 -11.36
CA ILE A 23 -3.40 -9.84 -11.50
C ILE A 23 -1.88 -9.91 -11.60
N PRO A 24 -1.28 -9.32 -12.65
CA PRO A 24 0.15 -9.16 -12.76
C PRO A 24 0.79 -8.63 -11.46
N LEU A 25 1.81 -9.33 -10.97
CA LEU A 25 2.48 -8.99 -9.70
C LEU A 25 3.09 -7.59 -9.73
N ASP A 26 3.63 -7.16 -10.87
CA ASP A 26 4.16 -5.80 -11.08
C ASP A 26 3.07 -4.75 -10.87
N ARG A 27 1.85 -4.98 -11.38
CA ARG A 27 0.70 -4.11 -11.16
C ARG A 27 0.31 -4.07 -9.69
N LEU A 28 0.23 -5.22 -9.03
CA LEU A 28 -0.11 -5.28 -7.60
C LEU A 28 0.88 -4.51 -6.73
N LEU A 29 2.18 -4.62 -7.01
CA LEU A 29 3.21 -3.90 -6.26
C LEU A 29 3.09 -2.38 -6.45
N ARG A 30 2.80 -1.91 -7.67
CA ARG A 30 2.59 -0.48 -7.96
C ARG A 30 1.35 0.08 -7.25
N GLU A 31 0.22 -0.62 -7.33
CA GLU A 31 -1.02 -0.21 -6.64
C GLU A 31 -0.85 -0.23 -5.11
N THR A 32 -0.17 -1.24 -4.58
CA THR A 32 0.13 -1.33 -3.14
C THR A 32 1.01 -0.17 -2.68
N ALA A 33 2.05 0.16 -3.44
CA ALA A 33 2.93 1.30 -3.14
C ALA A 33 2.16 2.64 -3.12
N LEU A 34 1.20 2.81 -4.03
CA LEU A 34 0.33 4.00 -4.04
C LEU A 34 -0.60 4.04 -2.82
N ASN A 35 -1.22 2.91 -2.48
CA ASN A 35 -2.10 2.82 -1.31
C ASN A 35 -1.35 3.13 -0.01
N ILE A 36 -0.12 2.63 0.14
CA ILE A 36 0.74 2.93 1.29
C ILE A 36 1.01 4.43 1.39
N LEU A 37 1.41 5.09 0.29
CA LEU A 37 1.64 6.56 0.29
C LEU A 37 0.38 7.35 0.72
N ILE A 38 -0.78 7.01 0.16
CA ILE A 38 -2.03 7.70 0.46
C ILE A 38 -2.41 7.53 1.93
N LEU A 39 -2.39 6.29 2.43
CA LEU A 39 -2.74 5.98 3.81
C LEU A 39 -1.77 6.62 4.80
N THR A 40 -0.47 6.57 4.52
CA THR A 40 0.55 7.24 5.31
C THR A 40 0.28 8.74 5.40
N ARG A 41 0.03 9.40 4.26
CA ARG A 41 -0.26 10.86 4.26
C ARG A 41 -1.51 11.20 5.07
N ILE A 42 -2.56 10.38 4.97
CA ILE A 42 -3.78 10.57 5.78
C ILE A 42 -3.48 10.40 7.27
N ALA A 43 -2.69 9.38 7.62
CA ALA A 43 -2.34 9.07 9.00
C ALA A 43 -1.43 10.15 9.60
N THR A 44 -0.33 10.53 8.94
CA THR A 44 0.63 11.50 9.45
C THR A 44 0.03 12.89 9.61
N ASN A 45 -0.90 13.30 8.75
CA ASN A 45 -1.66 14.55 8.93
C ASN A 45 -2.50 14.60 10.23
N ARG A 46 -2.82 13.46 10.83
CA ARG A 46 -3.60 13.37 12.08
C ARG A 46 -2.71 13.21 13.31
N LEU A 47 -1.40 13.04 13.14
CA LEU A 47 -0.47 12.88 14.26
C LEU A 47 0.01 14.25 14.77
N PRO A 48 -0.06 14.50 16.09
CA PRO A 48 0.38 15.77 16.67
C PRO A 48 1.91 15.88 16.77
N ASP A 49 2.59 14.75 16.88
CA ASP A 49 4.04 14.65 17.07
C ASP A 49 4.76 14.78 15.73
N ARG A 50 5.66 15.77 15.61
CA ARG A 50 6.46 15.98 14.39
C ARG A 50 7.47 14.86 14.16
N GLN A 51 8.19 14.44 15.20
CA GLN A 51 9.22 13.41 15.04
C GLN A 51 8.60 12.12 14.55
N ARG A 52 7.46 11.73 15.13
CA ARG A 52 6.74 10.52 14.70
C ARG A 52 6.20 10.62 13.28
N ARG A 53 5.85 11.82 12.80
CA ARG A 53 5.45 12.01 11.39
C ARG A 53 6.65 11.79 10.47
N ASP A 54 7.77 12.41 10.78
CA ASP A 54 9.00 12.32 10.00
C ASP A 54 9.49 10.85 9.94
N ASP A 55 9.49 10.12 11.07
CA ASP A 55 9.88 8.70 11.13
C ASP A 55 8.97 7.80 10.27
N ILE A 56 7.65 8.06 10.29
CA ILE A 56 6.66 7.30 9.51
C ILE A 56 6.81 7.60 8.02
N ASP A 57 6.98 8.87 7.66
CA ASP A 57 7.15 9.29 6.27
C ASP A 57 8.45 8.69 5.69
N GLU A 58 9.56 8.70 6.43
CA GLU A 58 10.82 8.08 6.00
C GLU A 58 10.68 6.56 5.80
N SER A 59 10.05 5.86 6.76
CA SER A 59 9.81 4.42 6.66
C SER A 59 8.92 4.06 5.47
N CYS A 60 7.89 4.89 5.22
CA CYS A 60 6.99 4.74 4.08
C CYS A 60 7.72 4.94 2.75
N ASP A 61 8.53 5.99 2.63
CA ASP A 61 9.31 6.28 1.43
C ASP A 61 10.31 5.17 1.10
N HIS A 62 10.97 4.62 2.13
CA HIS A 62 11.86 3.47 1.99
C HIS A 62 11.12 2.25 1.43
N LEU A 63 10.00 1.86 2.06
CA LEU A 63 9.20 0.71 1.63
C LEU A 63 8.66 0.89 0.20
N VAL A 64 8.13 2.07 -0.12
CA VAL A 64 7.61 2.39 -1.46
C VAL A 64 8.71 2.31 -2.51
N THR A 65 9.91 2.77 -2.20
CA THR A 65 11.07 2.66 -3.08
C THR A 65 11.39 1.20 -3.37
N GLN A 66 11.45 0.35 -2.34
CA GLN A 66 11.70 -1.09 -2.50
C GLN A 66 10.61 -1.76 -3.35
N LEU A 67 9.33 -1.49 -3.08
CA LEU A 67 8.21 -2.06 -3.84
C LEU A 67 8.25 -1.65 -5.32
N ARG A 68 8.61 -0.39 -5.60
CA ARG A 68 8.78 0.11 -6.97
C ARG A 68 9.94 -0.59 -7.67
N GLN A 69 11.09 -0.72 -7.01
CA GLN A 69 12.25 -1.45 -7.55
C GLN A 69 11.87 -2.90 -7.90
N CYS A 70 11.26 -3.64 -6.97
CA CYS A 70 10.78 -4.99 -7.24
C CYS A 70 9.80 -5.05 -8.42
N SER A 71 8.90 -4.06 -8.55
CA SER A 71 7.96 -4.02 -9.69
C SER A 71 8.64 -3.79 -11.05
N TRP A 72 9.81 -3.16 -11.07
CA TRP A 72 10.59 -2.90 -12.29
C TRP A 72 11.44 -4.12 -12.70
N GLU A 73 11.89 -4.90 -11.72
CA GLU A 73 12.66 -6.13 -11.95
C GLU A 73 11.78 -7.29 -12.43
N LEU A 74 10.47 -7.21 -12.20
CA LEU A 74 9.52 -8.21 -12.67
C LEU A 74 9.20 -8.02 -14.17
N PRO A 75 9.08 -9.12 -14.94
CA PRO A 75 8.56 -9.03 -16.29
C PRO A 75 7.14 -8.46 -16.26
N PRO A 76 6.76 -7.57 -17.20
CA PRO A 76 5.40 -7.05 -17.26
C PRO A 76 4.44 -8.23 -17.40
N GLY A 77 3.52 -8.40 -16.44
CA GLY A 77 2.60 -9.53 -16.51
C GLY A 77 1.68 -9.40 -17.71
N LYS A 78 1.40 -10.53 -18.37
CA LYS A 78 0.42 -10.57 -19.44
C LYS A 78 -0.96 -10.35 -18.82
N GLY A 79 -1.55 -9.19 -19.08
CA GLY A 79 -2.92 -8.84 -18.68
C GLY A 79 -3.95 -9.68 -19.41
#